data_AF-A0A9E2KGI9-F1
#
_entry.id   AF-A0A9E2KGI9-F1
#
_cell.length_a   1.000
_cell.length_b   1.000
_cell.length_c   1.000
_cell.angle_alpha   90.00
_cell.angle_beta   90.00
_cell.angle_gamma   90.00
#
_symmetry.space_group_name_H-M   'P 1'
#
loop_
_entity.id
_entity.type
_entity.pdbx_description
1 polymer ?
#
loop_
_entity_poly.entity_id
_entity_poly.type
_entity_poly.pdbx_seq_one_letter_code
_entity_poly.pdbx_strand_id
1 'polypeptide(L)' 'MRLYLFLLSLCATVTAFAQDDSSWEVNHYEHTRTFVEEGYTYQCDVKHGYVTLYNKDLST' A
#
# COMPACT_ATOMS: atom_id res chain seq x y z
N MET A 1 0.76 -3.15 44.78
CA MET A 1 0.08 -3.97 43.75
C MET A 1 -0.80 -3.18 42.78
N ARG A 2 -1.57 -2.16 43.20
CA ARG A 2 -2.43 -1.37 42.29
C ARG A 2 -1.67 -0.65 41.17
N LEU A 3 -0.53 -0.01 41.48
CA LEU A 3 0.31 0.69 40.50
C LEU A 3 0.89 -0.25 39.41
N TYR A 4 1.27 -1.47 39.79
CA TYR A 4 1.79 -2.48 38.85
C TYR A 4 0.72 -2.95 37.86
N LEU A 5 -0.52 -3.11 38.32
CA LEU A 5 -1.66 -3.45 37.47
C LEU A 5 -1.99 -2.32 36.47
N PHE A 6 -1.88 -1.06 36.89
CA PHE A 6 -2.04 0.09 35.99
C PHE A 6 -0.93 0.15 34.93
N LEU A 7 0.32 -0.11 35.31
CA LEU A 7 1.44 -0.12 34.38
C LEU A 7 1.34 -1.27 33.35
N LEU A 8 0.89 -2.45 33.76
CA LEU A 8 0.62 -3.57 32.84
C LEU A 8 -0.51 -3.25 31.86
N SER A 9 -1.58 -2.61 32.34
CA SER A 9 -2.71 -2.19 31.50
C SER A 9 -2.29 -1.13 30.46
N LEU A 10 -1.49 -0.14 30.88
CA LEU A 10 -0.94 0.87 29.98
C LEU A 10 0.02 0.26 28.94
N CYS A 11 0.81 -0.74 29.33
CA CYS A 11 1.71 -1.43 28.41
C CYS A 11 0.93 -2.20 27.31
N ALA A 12 -0.17 -2.86 27.68
CA ALA A 12 -1.00 -3.63 26.75
C ALA A 12 -1.76 -2.75 25.74
N THR A 13 -2.16 -1.53 26.13
CA THR A 13 -2.79 -0.60 25.18
C THR A 13 -1.78 0.05 24.25
N VAL A 14 -0.51 0.19 24.68
CA VAL A 14 0.55 0.80 23.87
C VAL A 14 0.97 -0.05 22.66
N THR A 15 0.93 -1.36 22.78
CA THR A 15 1.29 -2.27 21.68
C THR A 15 0.18 -2.43 20.64
N ALA A 16 -1.06 -2.08 20.95
CA ALA A 16 -2.20 -2.22 20.04
C ALA A 16 -2.28 -1.15 18.94
N PHE A 17 -1.58 -0.02 19.10
CA PHE A 17 -1.57 1.07 18.11
C PHE A 17 -0.28 1.16 17.29
N ALA A 18 0.67 0.25 17.51
CA ALA A 18 1.81 0.10 16.63
C ALA A 18 1.39 -0.75 15.41
N GLN A 19 0.52 -0.19 14.56
CA GLN A 19 0.36 -0.70 13.20
C GLN A 19 1.59 -0.26 12.41
N ASP A 20 2.52 -1.20 12.25
CA ASP A 20 3.66 -1.06 11.36
C ASP A 20 3.15 -1.10 9.92
N ASP A 21 2.81 0.07 9.37
CA ASP A 21 2.44 0.25 7.96
C ASP A 21 3.71 0.37 7.09
N SER A 22 4.75 -0.42 7.40
CA SER A 22 5.89 -0.62 6.51
C SER A 22 5.50 -1.56 5.37
N SER A 23 4.57 -1.11 4.53
CA SER A 23 4.56 -1.60 3.16
C SER A 23 5.91 -1.17 2.57
N TRP A 24 6.83 -2.12 2.44
CA TRP A 24 7.97 -1.95 1.54
C TRP A 24 7.37 -1.48 0.23
N GLU A 25 7.55 -0.20 -0.10
CA GLU A 25 6.86 0.43 -1.22
C GLU A 25 7.23 -0.34 -2.49
N VAL A 26 6.41 -1.32 -2.87
CA VAL A 26 6.57 -2.01 -4.13
C VAL A 26 6.19 -0.96 -5.15
N ASN A 27 7.19 -0.37 -5.81
CA ASN A 27 6.92 0.54 -6.89
C ASN A 27 6.26 -0.25 -8.03
N HIS A 28 4.93 -0.21 -8.07
CA HIS A 28 4.12 -0.98 -9.01
C HIS A 28 4.28 -0.50 -10.47
N TYR A 29 5.03 0.59 -10.68
CA TYR A 29 5.25 1.25 -11.97
C TYR A 29 6.68 1.06 -12.52
N GLU A 30 7.47 0.13 -11.96
CA GLU A 30 8.83 -0.16 -12.48
C GLU A 30 8.81 -0.99 -13.77
N HIS A 31 7.72 -1.70 -14.02
CA HIS A 31 7.57 -2.59 -15.15
C HIS A 31 6.23 -2.37 -15.84
N THR A 32 6.18 -2.66 -17.13
CA THR A 32 4.94 -2.69 -17.89
C THR A 32 3.97 -3.69 -17.26
N ARG A 33 2.78 -3.22 -16.92
CA ARG A 33 1.73 -3.99 -16.22
C ARG A 33 0.34 -3.54 -16.63
N THR A 34 -0.60 -4.47 -16.57
CA THR A 34 -2.03 -4.18 -16.69
C THR A 34 -2.67 -4.32 -15.31
N PHE A 35 -3.39 -3.29 -14.89
CA PHE A 35 -4.18 -3.30 -13.66
C PHE A 35 -5.65 -3.51 -14.04
N VAL A 36 -6.23 -4.60 -13.55
CA VAL A 36 -7.63 -4.96 -13.78
C VAL A 36 -8.36 -4.78 -12.46
N GLU A 37 -9.20 -3.76 -12.39
CA GLU A 37 -9.99 -3.42 -11.22
C GLU A 37 -11.48 -3.55 -11.55
N GLU A 38 -12.33 -3.50 -10.53
CA GLU A 38 -13.77 -3.62 -10.72
C GLU A 38 -14.35 -2.46 -11.55
N GLY A 39 -14.54 -2.70 -12.85
CA GLY A 39 -15.17 -1.77 -13.78
C GLY A 39 -14.22 -0.92 -14.62
N TYR A 40 -12.89 -1.12 -14.50
CA TYR A 40 -11.93 -0.41 -15.33
C TYR A 40 -10.59 -1.16 -15.47
N THR A 41 -9.96 -1.00 -16.63
CA THR A 41 -8.63 -1.55 -16.90
C THR A 41 -7.63 -0.41 -17.16
N TYR A 42 -6.56 -0.34 -16.37
CA TYR A 42 -5.43 0.56 -16.64
C TYR A 42 -4.26 -0.21 -17.25
N GLN A 43 -3.61 0.43 -18.22
CA GLN A 43 -2.33 -0.03 -18.75
C GLN A 43 -1.24 0.92 -18.26
N CYS A 44 -0.20 0.35 -17.66
CA CYS A 44 1.04 1.02 -17.33
C CYS A 44 2.11 0.49 -18.29
N ASP A 45 2.61 1.36 -19.16
CA ASP A 45 3.73 1.06 -20.05
C ASP A 45 4.98 1.78 -19.55
N VAL A 46 6.03 1.02 -19.30
CA VAL A 46 7.31 1.55 -18.81
C VAL A 46 8.35 1.43 -19.91
N LYS A 47 8.87 2.57 -20.39
CA LYS A 47 9.87 2.63 -21.46
C LYS A 47 10.96 3.62 -21.12
N HIS A 48 12.21 3.16 -21.08
CA HIS A 48 13.39 3.97 -20.76
C HIS A 48 13.26 4.79 -19.46
N GLY A 49 12.59 4.24 -18.43
CA GLY A 49 12.35 4.93 -17.16
C GLY A 49 11.18 5.93 -17.17
N TYR A 50 10.49 6.10 -18.30
CA TYR A 50 9.24 6.84 -18.37
C TYR A 50 8.05 5.91 -18.19
N VAL A 51 7.08 6.36 -17.41
CA VAL A 51 5.82 5.65 -17.15
C VAL A 51 4.71 6.35 -17.92
N THR A 52 3.97 5.60 -18.73
CA THR A 52 2.71 6.04 -19.33
C THR A 52 1.59 5.21 -18.73
N LEU A 53 0.71 5.86 -17.96
CA LEU A 53 -0.46 5.24 -17.35
C LEU A 53 -1.72 5.77 -18.02
N TYR A 54 -2.54 4.88 -18.57
CA TYR A 54 -3.76 5.25 -19.29
C TYR A 54 -4.86 4.22 -19.09
N ASN A 55 -6.11 4.68 -19.20
CA ASN A 55 -7.26 3.77 -19.24
C ASN A 55 -7.19 3.00 -20.57
N LYS A 56 -7.03 1.68 -20.46
CA LYS A 56 -6.84 0.79 -21.61
C LYS A 56 -8.08 0.75 -22.51
N ASP A 57 -9.26 0.89 -21.92
CA ASP A 57 -10.54 0.79 -22.62
C ASP A 57 -10.87 2.08 -23.42
N LEU A 58 -10.18 3.19 -23.12
CA LEU A 58 -10.35 4.48 -23.79
C LEU A 58 -9.21 4.82 -24.77
N SER A 59 -8.13 4.03 -24.80
CA SER A 59 -7.01 4.23 -25.73
C SER A 59 -7.33 3.58 -27.07
N THR A 60 -7.70 4.40 -28.05
CA THR A 60 -8.10 3.99 -29.41
C THR A 60 -6.99 4.27 -30.41
#